data_AF-K9TDD3-F1
#
_entry.id   AF-K9TDD3-F1
#
_cell.length_a   1.000
_cell.length_b   1.000
_cell.length_c   1.000
_cell.angle_alpha   90.00
_cell.angle_beta   90.00
_cell.angle_gamma   90.00
#
_symmetry.space_group_name_H-M   'P 1'
#
loop_
_entity.id
_entity.type
_entity.pdbx_description
1 polymer ?
#
loop_
_entity_poly.entity_id
_entity_poly.type
_entity_poly.pdbx_seq_one_letter_code
_entity_poly.pdbx_strand_id
1 'polypeptide(L)'
;MKLTLKSKVDAEGKLFLQLPPEFANQELDIIIDSAQEPMPTPEDLGYPADFFEKTAGKWQGEPWVREDLGDCDRRIWDVEP
;
A
#
# COMPACT_ATOMS: atom_id res chain seq x y z
N MET A 1 22.40 -3.67 -0.50
CA MET A 1 21.92 -2.27 -0.47
C MET A 1 20.66 -2.21 -1.32
N LYS A 2 19.57 -1.56 -0.86
CA LYS A 2 18.29 -1.51 -1.59
C LYS A 2 18.10 -0.09 -2.13
N LEU A 3 18.20 0.09 -3.45
CA LEU A 3 17.93 1.35 -4.12
C LEU A 3 16.47 1.36 -4.60
N THR A 4 15.69 2.36 -4.22
CA THR A 4 14.31 2.54 -4.69
C THR A 4 14.21 3.88 -5.39
N LEU A 5 14.12 3.86 -6.72
CA LEU A 5 13.99 5.06 -7.56
C LEU A 5 12.54 5.22 -7.99
N LYS A 6 11.95 6.38 -7.69
CA LYS A 6 10.63 6.76 -8.19
C LYS A 6 10.83 7.70 -9.38
N SER A 7 10.46 7.24 -10.56
CA SER A 7 10.46 8.07 -11.78
C SER A 7 9.14 7.88 -12.51
N LYS A 8 8.65 8.95 -13.15
CA LYS A 8 7.41 8.97 -13.90
C LYS A 8 7.74 9.08 -15.38
N VAL A 9 7.07 8.27 -16.19
CA VAL A 9 7.13 8.37 -17.64
C VAL A 9 6.52 9.72 -18.08
N ASP A 10 7.22 10.44 -18.95
CA ASP A 10 6.76 11.72 -19.45
C ASP A 10 5.62 11.57 -20.49
N ALA A 11 5.06 12.69 -20.94
CA ALA A 11 3.97 12.70 -21.92
C ALA A 11 4.39 12.16 -23.31
N GLU A 12 5.69 12.04 -23.58
CA GLU A 12 6.26 11.48 -24.80
C GLU A 12 6.60 9.99 -24.66
N GLY A 13 6.35 9.39 -23.48
CA GLY A 13 6.63 7.98 -23.23
C GLY A 13 8.07 7.69 -22.80
N LYS A 14 8.88 8.69 -22.45
CA LYS A 14 10.29 8.51 -22.06
C LYS A 14 10.40 8.38 -20.54
N LEU A 15 11.24 7.45 -20.09
CA LEU A 15 11.59 7.24 -18.68
C LEU A 15 13.03 7.69 -18.45
N PHE A 16 13.22 8.72 -17.63
CA PHE A 16 14.54 9.17 -17.20
C PHE A 16 14.90 8.55 -15.85
N LEU A 17 16.04 7.86 -15.80
CA LEU A 17 16.57 7.19 -14.61
C LEU A 17 17.98 7.71 -14.34
N GLN A 18 18.13 8.49 -13.27
CA GLN A 18 19.44 8.97 -12.82
C GLN A 18 19.98 8.01 -11.76
N LEU A 19 21.00 7.24 -12.14
CA LEU A 19 21.68 6.31 -11.24
C LEU A 19 22.75 7.04 -10.42
N PRO A 20 22.97 6.64 -9.15
CA PRO A 20 24.09 7.17 -8.37
C PRO A 20 25.45 6.81 -9.00
N PRO A 21 26.51 7.59 -8.73
CA PRO A 21 27.82 7.40 -9.34
C PRO A 21 28.48 6.06 -9.00
N GLU A 22 28.03 5.39 -7.94
CA GLU A 22 28.47 4.05 -7.54
C GLU A 22 28.15 2.96 -8.58
N PHE A 23 27.23 3.22 -9.52
CA PHE A 23 26.88 2.33 -10.63
C PHE A 23 27.51 2.77 -11.96
N ALA A 24 28.41 3.76 -11.94
CA ALA A 24 29.06 4.23 -13.16
C ALA A 24 29.86 3.10 -13.83
N ASN A 25 29.73 2.99 -15.16
CA ASN A 25 30.39 1.97 -15.99
C ASN A 25 30.03 0.52 -15.66
N GLN A 26 28.89 0.27 -15.01
CA GLN A 26 28.36 -1.07 -14.79
C GLN A 26 27.23 -1.35 -15.78
N GLU A 27 27.18 -2.57 -16.30
CA GLU A 27 26.04 -3.06 -17.06
C GLU A 27 24.92 -3.47 -16.09
N LEU A 28 23.70 -2.99 -16.36
CA LEU A 28 22.54 -3.25 -15.52
C LEU A 28 21.39 -3.73 -16.39
N ASP A 29 20.80 -4.86 -16.01
CA ASP A 29 19.54 -5.34 -16.59
C ASP A 29 18.36 -4.61 -15.94
N ILE A 30 17.56 -3.91 -16.76
CA ILE A 30 16.35 -3.22 -16.33
C ILE A 30 15.15 -4.01 -16.83
N ILE A 31 14.37 -4.56 -15.90
CA ILE A 31 13.11 -5.26 -16.20
C ILE A 31 11.96 -4.28 -15.91
N ILE A 32 11.18 -3.96 -16.93
CA ILE A 32 9.98 -3.13 -16.81
C ILE A 32 8.78 -4.07 -16.76
N ASP A 33 8.22 -4.24 -15.57
CA ASP A 33 6.95 -4.94 -15.39
C ASP A 33 5.81 -3.90 -15.37
N SER A 34 5.04 -3.86 -16.44
CA SER A 34 3.89 -2.96 -16.57
C SER A 34 2.60 -3.59 -16.06
N ALA A 35 2.66 -4.67 -15.28
CA ALA A 35 1.52 -5.20 -14.55
C ALA A 35 1.06 -4.17 -13.49
N GLN A 36 0.39 -3.12 -13.95
CA GLN A 36 -0.57 -2.43 -13.12
C GLN A 36 -1.68 -3.45 -12.89
N GLU A 37 -1.61 -4.20 -11.78
CA GLU A 37 -2.73 -4.99 -11.34
C GLU A 37 -3.94 -4.05 -11.31
N PRO A 38 -4.98 -4.32 -12.12
CA PRO A 38 -6.16 -3.48 -12.10
C PRO A 38 -6.65 -3.48 -10.65
N MET A 39 -6.79 -2.28 -10.07
CA MET A 39 -7.41 -2.18 -8.76
C MET A 39 -8.79 -2.82 -8.87
N PRO A 40 -9.10 -3.83 -8.06
CA PRO A 40 -10.37 -4.53 -8.18
C PRO A 40 -11.49 -3.52 -7.99
N THR A 41 -12.49 -3.57 -8.87
CA THR A 41 -13.68 -2.75 -8.75
C THR A 41 -14.46 -3.19 -7.50
N PRO A 42 -15.36 -2.35 -6.95
CA PRO A 42 -16.20 -2.77 -5.83
C PRO A 42 -17.01 -4.03 -6.16
N GLU A 43 -17.41 -4.19 -7.42
CA GLU A 43 -18.13 -5.35 -7.93
C GLU A 43 -17.25 -6.61 -7.94
N ASP A 44 -15.96 -6.49 -8.28
CA ASP A 44 -14.98 -7.60 -8.19
C ASP A 44 -14.79 -8.07 -6.73
N LEU A 45 -15.07 -7.19 -5.77
CA LEU A 45 -15.01 -7.47 -4.33
C LEU A 45 -16.37 -7.91 -3.75
N GLY A 46 -17.41 -8.03 -4.57
CA GLY A 46 -18.76 -8.42 -4.15
C GLY A 46 -19.59 -7.29 -3.53
N TYR A 47 -19.14 -6.04 -3.64
CA TYR A 47 -19.86 -4.85 -3.18
C TYR A 47 -20.62 -4.19 -4.33
N PRO A 48 -21.72 -3.46 -4.04
CA PRO A 48 -22.34 -2.62 -5.05
C PRO A 48 -21.37 -1.50 -5.49
N ALA A 49 -21.47 -1.07 -6.75
CA ALA A 49 -20.56 -0.08 -7.36
C ALA A 49 -20.46 1.24 -6.56
N ASP A 50 -21.53 1.62 -5.86
CA ASP A 50 -21.63 2.84 -5.05
C ASP A 50 -21.27 2.65 -3.56
N PHE A 51 -20.79 1.47 -3.17
CA PHE A 51 -20.52 1.11 -1.77
C PHE A 51 -19.52 2.06 -1.10
N PHE A 52 -18.38 2.33 -1.73
CA PHE A 52 -17.36 3.21 -1.14
C PHE A 52 -17.82 4.66 -1.09
N GLU A 53 -18.58 5.14 -2.07
CA GLU A 53 -19.14 6.51 -2.06
C GLU A 53 -20.16 6.70 -0.92
N LYS A 54 -20.92 5.64 -0.61
CA LYS A 54 -21.91 5.62 0.47
C LYS A 54 -21.33 5.37 1.86
N THR A 55 -20.13 4.82 1.96
CA THR A 55 -19.57 4.35 3.25
C THR A 55 -18.34 5.16 3.66
N ALA A 56 -17.44 5.47 2.71
CA ALA A 56 -16.20 6.19 3.01
C ALA A 56 -16.52 7.64 3.44
N GLY A 57 -16.11 8.00 4.67
CA GLY A 57 -16.32 9.34 5.21
C GLY A 57 -17.78 9.67 5.58
N LYS A 58 -18.70 8.69 5.52
CA LYS A 58 -20.10 8.82 5.95
C LYS A 58 -20.33 8.40 7.40
N TRP A 59 -19.31 7.88 8.08
CA TRP A 59 -19.25 7.83 9.54
C TRP A 59 -19.01 9.25 10.09
N GLN A 60 -20.06 10.07 10.02
CA GLN A 60 -20.11 11.41 10.57
C GLN A 60 -21.11 11.39 11.73
N GLY A 61 -20.64 11.67 12.95
CA GLY A 61 -21.52 11.95 14.09
C GLY A 61 -21.43 10.99 15.27
N GLU A 62 -20.85 9.80 15.12
CA GLU A 62 -20.58 8.93 16.27
C GLU A 62 -19.15 9.15 16.78
N PRO A 63 -18.94 9.51 18.05
CA PRO A 63 -17.62 9.52 18.63
C PRO A 63 -17.05 8.11 18.53
N TRP A 64 -15.79 7.99 18.11
CA TRP A 64 -15.05 6.74 18.07
C TRP A 64 -14.78 6.27 19.50
N VAL A 65 -15.81 5.75 20.15
CA VAL A 65 -15.70 5.14 21.46
C VAL A 65 -15.29 3.71 21.22
N ARG A 66 -14.08 3.36 21.66
CA ARG A 66 -13.70 1.96 21.78
C ARG A 66 -14.71 1.30 22.72
N GLU A 67 -15.39 0.27 22.24
CA GLU A 67 -16.25 -0.56 23.09
C GLU A 67 -15.47 -1.07 24.29
N ASP A 68 -16.15 -1.32 25.41
CA ASP A 68 -15.53 -1.91 26.58
C ASP A 68 -14.91 -3.25 26.16
N LEU A 69 -13.58 -3.27 26.12
CA LEU A 69 -12.83 -4.51 26.01
C LEU A 69 -13.13 -5.22 27.32
N GLY A 70 -14.11 -6.14 27.31
CA GLY A 70 -14.45 -6.95 28.47
C GLY A 70 -13.24 -7.74 28.97
N ASP A 71 -13.44 -8.68 29.90
CA ASP A 71 -12.33 -9.46 30.49
C ASP A 71 -11.44 -10.09 29.41
N CYS A 72 -10.32 -9.44 29.13
CA CYS A 72 -9.30 -9.90 28.21
C CYS A 72 -8.33 -10.78 29.01
N ASP A 73 -7.93 -11.91 28.43
CA ASP A 73 -6.90 -12.75 29.03
C ASP A 73 -5.64 -11.90 29.29
N ARG A 74 -5.23 -11.88 30.56
CA ARG A 74 -3.97 -11.25 30.94
C ARG A 74 -2.84 -12.05 30.31
N ARG A 75 -2.03 -11.39 29.51
CA ARG A 75 -0.83 -12.00 28.94
C ARG A 75 0.13 -12.37 30.08
N ILE A 76 0.28 -13.65 30.37
CA ILE A 76 1.23 -14.19 31.36
C ILE A 76 2.60 -14.24 30.69
N TRP A 77 3.48 -13.30 31.02
CA TRP A 77 4.83 -13.23 30.46
C TRP A 77 5.87 -14.01 31.24
N ASP A 78 5.57 -14.38 32.49
CA ASP A 78 6.48 -15.11 33.35
C ASP A 78 5.98 -16.55 33.52
N VAL A 79 6.39 -17.42 32.59
CA VAL A 79 6.68 -18.80 32.97
C VAL A 79 8.01 -18.73 33.70
N GLU A 80 7.96 -18.72 35.03
CA GLU A 80 9.17 -18.79 35.87
C GLU A 80 10.02 -20.03 35.49
N PRO A 81 11.36 -19.93 35.57
CA PRO A 81 12.32 -20.88 35.02
C PRO A 81 12.35 -22.25 35.70
#